data_AF-A0A6M2D6M9-F1
#
_entry.id   AF-A0A6M2D6M9-F1
#
_cell.length_a   1.000
_cell.length_b   1.000
_cell.length_c   1.000
_cell.angle_alpha   90.00
_cell.angle_beta   90.00
_cell.angle_gamma   90.00
#
_symmetry.space_group_name_H-M   'P 1'
#
loop_
_entity.id
_entity.type
_entity.pdbx_description
1 polymer ?
#
loop_
_entity_poly.entity_id
_entity_poly.type
_entity_poly.pdbx_seq_one_letter_code
_entity_poly.pdbx_strand_id
1 'polypeptide(L)'
;QLKEIKKRCSSKVKPRIGFSACYALTAVLQQGNNGYSQMALLARDKLEQFEEDLVGFAFHNSAALEAALFAIRSAIEEHEVVDIVHCLPKLYKKFCGVPLHLPKTPSGTRLVRRSIVTPSKVIFLPPQLHNENRILRKFDPEYSLRVSFRDDNLQHLSYSLMSGSCRHMAIERVVTDTLRNGLSVGDRLFKLLASSCSQLRDHGAWFYAVDGEGYCTDMIRYWMGDFSGISSTAKKMARMGQCFSSTEESVKVPLLSDSVLEVPDIKGKKNSATNEQYIFSDGIGMISAELLGEVHKKLKFLETPSAIQIRYAGYKGMLCLNPSLPGRQLVLRASMRKFNCVNSEYIEVIKISAPRVVFLNRQLITLLEQLGVPSRM
;
A
#
# COMPACT_ATOMS: atom_id res chain seq x y z
N GLN A 1 -22.91 -5.85 -30.47
CA GLN A 1 -23.09 -6.91 -29.47
C GLN A 1 -22.17 -6.74 -28.26
N LEU A 2 -20.86 -7.05 -28.27
CA LEU A 2 -20.02 -6.96 -27.04
C LEU A 2 -20.02 -5.59 -26.34
N LYS A 3 -19.93 -4.47 -27.10
CA LYS A 3 -20.02 -3.11 -26.54
C LYS A 3 -21.36 -2.84 -25.85
N GLU A 4 -22.43 -3.41 -26.38
CA GLU A 4 -23.79 -3.26 -25.86
C GLU A 4 -23.96 -4.02 -24.55
N ILE A 5 -23.48 -5.27 -24.48
CA ILE A 5 -23.46 -6.05 -23.23
C ILE A 5 -22.63 -5.34 -22.15
N LYS A 6 -21.46 -4.79 -22.51
CA LYS A 6 -20.64 -3.98 -21.59
C LYS A 6 -21.40 -2.77 -21.05
N LYS A 7 -22.08 -2.03 -21.92
CA LYS A 7 -22.92 -0.89 -21.54
C LYS A 7 -24.07 -1.33 -20.63
N ARG A 8 -24.74 -2.42 -20.98
CA ARG A 8 -25.88 -2.97 -20.25
C ARG A 8 -25.50 -3.44 -18.86
N CYS A 9 -24.43 -4.23 -18.70
CA CYS A 9 -23.92 -4.63 -17.40
C CYS A 9 -23.55 -3.42 -16.53
N SER A 10 -22.93 -2.39 -17.14
CA SER A 10 -22.55 -1.16 -16.44
C SER A 10 -23.73 -0.30 -16.00
N SER A 11 -24.84 -0.30 -16.75
CA SER A 11 -26.03 0.50 -16.41
C SER A 11 -27.07 -0.25 -15.59
N LYS A 12 -27.23 -1.56 -15.81
CA LYS A 12 -28.30 -2.38 -15.19
C LYS A 12 -27.83 -3.18 -13.98
N VAL A 13 -26.59 -3.64 -13.93
CA VAL A 13 -26.13 -4.54 -12.86
C VAL A 13 -25.25 -3.81 -11.87
N LYS A 14 -24.16 -3.19 -12.32
CA LYS A 14 -23.15 -2.56 -11.45
C LYS A 14 -23.73 -1.55 -10.44
N PRO A 15 -24.71 -0.70 -10.78
CA PRO A 15 -25.28 0.25 -9.83
C PRO A 15 -26.21 -0.38 -8.77
N ARG A 16 -26.67 -1.62 -9.00
CA ARG A 16 -27.61 -2.34 -8.12
C ARG A 16 -26.92 -3.34 -7.19
N ILE A 17 -25.59 -3.49 -7.29
CA ILE A 17 -24.80 -4.38 -6.44
C ILE A 17 -23.79 -3.57 -5.62
N GLY A 18 -23.49 -4.01 -4.40
CA GLY A 18 -22.52 -3.34 -3.54
C GLY A 18 -21.11 -3.30 -4.15
N PHE A 19 -20.28 -2.34 -3.70
CA PHE A 19 -18.95 -2.11 -4.25
C PHE A 19 -18.08 -3.38 -4.30
N SER A 20 -18.05 -4.18 -3.23
CA SER A 20 -17.25 -5.41 -3.16
C SER A 20 -17.61 -6.42 -4.27
N ALA A 21 -18.91 -6.69 -4.45
CA ALA A 21 -19.39 -7.54 -5.53
C ALA A 21 -19.14 -6.93 -6.92
N CYS A 22 -19.33 -5.62 -7.08
CA CYS A 22 -19.02 -4.92 -8.34
C CYS A 22 -17.53 -5.00 -8.69
N TYR A 23 -16.66 -4.89 -7.69
CA TYR A 23 -15.22 -5.01 -7.83
C TYR A 23 -14.84 -6.41 -8.29
N ALA A 24 -15.35 -7.46 -7.63
CA ALA A 24 -15.10 -8.85 -8.01
C ALA A 24 -15.66 -9.19 -9.40
N LEU A 25 -16.86 -8.69 -9.74
CA LEU A 25 -17.46 -8.87 -11.06
C LEU A 25 -16.61 -8.20 -12.14
N THR A 26 -16.12 -6.98 -11.87
CA THR A 26 -15.21 -6.28 -12.78
C THR A 26 -13.89 -7.03 -12.92
N ALA A 27 -13.38 -7.62 -11.84
CA ALA A 27 -12.17 -8.43 -11.85
C ALA A 27 -12.30 -9.69 -12.72
N VAL A 28 -13.47 -10.32 -12.76
CA VAL A 28 -13.76 -11.46 -13.67
C VAL A 28 -13.89 -10.98 -15.11
N LEU A 29 -14.76 -10.00 -15.36
CA LEU A 29 -15.13 -9.58 -16.70
C LEU A 29 -14.01 -8.84 -17.47
N GLN A 30 -12.99 -8.32 -16.77
CA GLN A 30 -11.86 -7.63 -17.40
C GLN A 30 -10.64 -8.54 -17.63
N GLN A 31 -10.67 -9.82 -17.24
CA GLN A 31 -9.59 -10.76 -17.59
C GLN A 31 -9.46 -10.94 -19.11
N GLY A 32 -10.58 -10.89 -19.83
CA GLY A 32 -10.66 -10.94 -21.27
C GLY A 32 -12.09 -10.69 -21.75
N ASN A 33 -12.37 -10.95 -23.03
CA ASN A 33 -13.73 -10.79 -23.56
C ASN A 33 -14.62 -12.03 -23.32
N ASN A 34 -14.08 -13.15 -22.82
CA ASN A 34 -14.82 -14.42 -22.70
C ASN A 34 -16.13 -14.27 -21.92
N GLY A 35 -16.11 -13.67 -20.72
CA GLY A 35 -17.33 -13.48 -19.94
C GLY A 35 -18.39 -12.63 -20.64
N TYR A 36 -17.98 -11.54 -21.29
CA TYR A 36 -18.89 -10.74 -22.11
C TYR A 36 -19.39 -11.49 -23.35
N SER A 37 -18.56 -12.34 -23.95
CA SER A 37 -18.96 -13.19 -25.09
C SER A 37 -19.99 -14.23 -24.68
N GLN A 38 -19.82 -14.90 -23.54
CA GLN A 38 -20.80 -15.84 -23.00
C GLN A 38 -22.14 -15.15 -22.77
N MET A 39 -22.15 -13.98 -22.15
CA MET A 39 -23.36 -13.17 -21.97
C MET A 39 -23.98 -12.74 -23.32
N ALA A 40 -23.17 -12.42 -24.32
CA ALA A 40 -23.65 -12.01 -25.64
C ALA A 40 -24.28 -13.17 -26.45
N LEU A 41 -23.92 -14.42 -26.13
CA LEU A 41 -24.47 -15.62 -26.76
C LEU A 41 -25.78 -16.09 -26.13
N LEU A 42 -26.19 -15.52 -25.00
CA LEU A 42 -27.47 -15.83 -24.37
C LEU A 42 -28.65 -15.22 -25.15
N ALA A 43 -29.77 -15.95 -25.16
CA ALA A 43 -31.05 -15.37 -25.53
C ALA A 43 -31.42 -14.23 -24.55
N ARG A 44 -32.21 -13.26 -25.03
CA ARG A 44 -32.47 -12.01 -24.30
C ARG A 44 -33.10 -12.22 -22.92
N ASP A 45 -34.04 -13.16 -22.83
CA ASP A 45 -34.70 -13.62 -21.60
C ASP A 45 -33.69 -14.21 -20.60
N LYS A 46 -32.78 -15.06 -21.07
CA LYS A 46 -31.74 -15.67 -20.22
C LYS A 46 -30.70 -14.66 -19.75
N LEU A 47 -30.34 -13.70 -20.60
CA LEU A 47 -29.47 -12.60 -20.20
C LEU A 47 -30.12 -11.74 -19.11
N GLU A 48 -31.41 -11.42 -19.27
CA GLU A 48 -32.18 -10.67 -18.27
C GLU A 48 -32.28 -11.42 -16.94
N GLN A 49 -32.55 -12.72 -16.98
CA GLN A 49 -32.55 -13.56 -15.79
C GLN A 49 -31.18 -13.55 -15.09
N PHE A 50 -30.08 -13.71 -15.84
CA PHE A 50 -28.74 -13.70 -15.27
C PHE A 50 -28.36 -12.34 -14.64
N GLU A 51 -28.79 -11.23 -15.26
CA GLU A 51 -28.62 -9.89 -14.69
C GLU A 51 -29.38 -9.72 -13.37
N GLU A 52 -30.62 -10.20 -13.30
CA GLU A 52 -31.44 -10.17 -12.08
C GLU A 52 -30.91 -11.14 -11.01
N ASP A 53 -30.39 -12.30 -11.39
CA ASP A 53 -29.74 -13.25 -10.47
C ASP A 53 -28.52 -12.62 -9.81
N LEU A 54 -27.68 -11.89 -10.55
CA LEU A 54 -26.54 -11.15 -10.00
C LEU A 54 -26.96 -10.14 -8.93
N VAL A 55 -28.05 -9.39 -9.20
CA VAL A 55 -28.60 -8.43 -8.26
C VAL A 55 -29.22 -9.14 -7.05
N GLY A 56 -29.96 -10.21 -7.28
CA GLY A 56 -30.54 -11.05 -6.24
C GLY A 56 -29.47 -11.63 -5.32
N PHE A 57 -28.41 -12.21 -5.88
CA PHE A 57 -27.28 -12.76 -5.12
C PHE A 57 -26.61 -11.70 -4.25
N ALA A 58 -26.39 -10.50 -4.80
CA ALA A 58 -25.81 -9.38 -4.06
C ALA A 58 -26.71 -8.93 -2.91
N PHE A 59 -28.03 -8.88 -3.13
CA PHE A 59 -29.01 -8.48 -2.12
C PHE A 59 -29.09 -9.48 -0.97
N HIS A 60 -29.11 -10.79 -1.26
CA HIS A 60 -29.24 -11.82 -0.23
C HIS A 60 -27.94 -12.08 0.54
N ASN A 61 -26.80 -12.14 -0.17
CA ASN A 61 -25.49 -12.39 0.44
C ASN A 61 -24.35 -11.89 -0.45
N SER A 62 -24.04 -10.60 -0.35
CA SER A 62 -22.97 -9.96 -1.14
C SER A 62 -21.59 -10.61 -0.94
N ALA A 63 -21.28 -11.08 0.28
CA ALA A 63 -20.00 -11.73 0.57
C ALA A 63 -19.85 -13.08 -0.18
N ALA A 64 -20.93 -13.87 -0.26
CA ALA A 64 -20.93 -15.11 -1.03
C ALA A 64 -20.80 -14.88 -2.53
N LEU A 65 -21.41 -13.80 -3.05
CA LEU A 65 -21.25 -13.39 -4.44
C LEU A 65 -19.80 -12.96 -4.73
N GLU A 66 -19.20 -12.14 -3.87
CA GLU A 66 -17.80 -11.72 -3.98
C GLU A 66 -16.86 -12.94 -3.98
N ALA A 67 -17.03 -13.87 -3.04
CA ALA A 67 -16.24 -15.10 -2.96
C ALA A 67 -16.41 -15.98 -4.21
N ALA A 68 -17.63 -16.16 -4.70
CA ALA A 68 -17.91 -16.91 -5.92
C ALA A 68 -17.23 -16.31 -7.16
N LEU A 69 -17.30 -14.99 -7.30
CA LEU A 69 -16.65 -14.28 -8.41
C LEU A 69 -15.12 -14.36 -8.34
N PHE A 70 -14.52 -14.26 -7.15
CA PHE A 70 -13.08 -14.45 -7.02
C PHE A 70 -12.63 -15.90 -7.25
N ALA A 71 -13.45 -16.89 -6.90
CA ALA A 71 -13.19 -18.29 -7.26
C ALA A 71 -13.21 -18.49 -8.78
N ILE A 72 -14.19 -17.91 -9.49
CA ILE A 72 -14.24 -17.90 -10.97
C ILE A 72 -12.99 -17.23 -11.55
N ARG A 73 -12.58 -16.11 -10.97
CA ARG A 73 -11.38 -15.39 -11.41
C ARG A 73 -10.12 -16.25 -11.26
N SER A 74 -9.96 -16.95 -10.14
CA SER A 74 -8.81 -17.85 -9.90
C SER A 74 -8.78 -18.97 -10.94
N ALA A 75 -9.92 -19.61 -11.19
CA ALA A 75 -10.05 -20.65 -12.21
C ALA A 75 -9.66 -20.14 -13.62
N ILE A 76 -10.05 -18.92 -13.99
CA ILE A 76 -9.65 -18.29 -15.25
C ILE A 76 -8.13 -18.06 -15.30
N GLU A 77 -7.51 -17.64 -14.19
CA GLU A 77 -6.04 -17.44 -14.10
C GLU A 77 -5.27 -18.76 -14.17
N GLU A 78 -5.86 -19.84 -13.69
CA GLU A 78 -5.33 -21.21 -13.79
C GLU A 78 -5.57 -21.86 -15.17
N HIS A 79 -6.06 -21.08 -16.13
CA HIS A 79 -6.38 -21.52 -17.50
C HIS A 79 -7.47 -22.58 -17.59
N GLU A 80 -8.37 -22.66 -16.60
CA GLU A 80 -9.53 -23.54 -16.65
C GLU A 80 -10.62 -22.99 -17.60
N VAL A 81 -11.40 -23.90 -18.18
CA VAL A 81 -12.56 -23.54 -19.01
C VAL A 81 -13.74 -23.23 -18.11
N VAL A 82 -14.07 -21.94 -17.97
CA VAL A 82 -15.15 -21.48 -17.08
C VAL A 82 -16.33 -20.94 -17.87
N ASP A 83 -17.51 -21.53 -17.66
CA ASP A 83 -18.80 -20.96 -18.03
C ASP A 83 -19.35 -20.15 -16.85
N ILE A 84 -19.26 -18.83 -16.93
CA ILE A 84 -19.62 -17.92 -15.84
C ILE A 84 -21.12 -18.02 -15.53
N VAL A 85 -21.96 -18.16 -16.56
CA VAL A 85 -23.42 -18.17 -16.42
C VAL A 85 -23.87 -19.40 -15.62
N HIS A 86 -23.23 -20.55 -15.88
CA HIS A 86 -23.56 -21.81 -15.18
C HIS A 86 -22.78 -22.01 -13.87
N CYS A 87 -21.53 -21.57 -13.78
CA CYS A 87 -20.69 -21.77 -12.60
C CYS A 87 -21.07 -20.83 -11.45
N LEU A 88 -21.45 -19.58 -11.75
CA LEU A 88 -21.70 -18.58 -10.72
C LEU A 88 -22.83 -18.98 -9.74
N PRO A 89 -24.03 -19.41 -10.18
CA PRO A 89 -25.09 -19.81 -9.25
C PRO A 89 -24.68 -21.00 -8.37
N LYS A 90 -23.92 -21.96 -8.91
CA LYS A 90 -23.44 -23.13 -8.17
C LYS A 90 -22.44 -22.74 -7.09
N LEU A 91 -21.47 -21.89 -7.43
CA LEU A 91 -20.47 -21.37 -6.48
C LEU A 91 -21.12 -20.48 -5.43
N TYR A 92 -22.06 -19.62 -5.82
CA TYR A 92 -22.82 -18.80 -4.88
C TYR A 92 -23.54 -19.65 -3.84
N LYS A 93 -24.28 -20.69 -4.27
CA LYS A 93 -24.96 -21.62 -3.35
C LYS A 93 -23.97 -22.33 -2.43
N LYS A 94 -22.81 -22.74 -2.94
CA LYS A 94 -21.73 -23.33 -2.13
C LYS A 94 -21.24 -22.36 -1.04
N PHE A 95 -20.97 -21.11 -1.40
CA PHE A 95 -20.49 -20.10 -0.45
C PHE A 95 -21.57 -19.55 0.49
N CYS A 96 -22.86 -19.68 0.16
CA CYS A 96 -23.95 -19.42 1.10
C CYS A 96 -24.06 -20.51 2.18
N GLY A 97 -23.77 -21.77 1.85
CA GLY A 97 -23.85 -22.91 2.77
C GLY A 97 -22.63 -23.09 3.68
N VAL A 98 -21.56 -22.33 3.44
CA VAL A 98 -20.35 -22.34 4.25
C VAL A 98 -20.25 -20.99 4.96
N PRO A 99 -20.01 -20.94 6.28
CA PRO A 99 -19.67 -19.67 6.92
C PRO A 99 -18.38 -19.15 6.25
N LEU A 100 -18.52 -18.10 5.45
CA LEU A 100 -17.42 -17.33 4.91
C LEU A 100 -16.75 -16.65 6.10
N HIS A 101 -15.87 -17.39 6.78
CA HIS A 101 -14.98 -16.77 7.73
C HIS A 101 -14.10 -15.83 6.92
N LEU A 102 -14.43 -14.53 6.97
CA LEU A 102 -13.44 -13.49 6.69
C LEU A 102 -12.18 -13.94 7.42
N PRO A 103 -11.05 -14.16 6.72
CA PRO A 103 -9.82 -14.60 7.37
C PRO A 103 -9.62 -13.66 8.55
N LYS A 104 -9.53 -14.19 9.77
CA LYS A 104 -9.17 -13.37 10.93
C LYS A 104 -7.86 -12.69 10.54
N THR A 105 -7.93 -11.40 10.21
CA THR A 105 -6.76 -10.64 9.79
C THR A 105 -5.80 -10.65 10.97
N PRO A 106 -4.57 -11.17 10.81
CA PRO A 106 -3.59 -11.13 11.87
C PRO A 106 -3.45 -9.71 12.44
N SER A 107 -3.17 -9.60 13.74
CA SER A 107 -2.94 -8.30 14.37
C SER A 107 -1.88 -7.50 13.60
N GLY A 108 -2.11 -6.20 13.39
CA GLY A 108 -1.21 -5.35 12.61
C GLY A 108 -1.31 -5.55 11.10
N THR A 109 -2.36 -6.20 10.59
CA THR A 109 -2.62 -6.34 9.15
C THR A 109 -4.03 -5.88 8.76
N ARG A 110 -4.20 -5.51 7.49
CA ARG A 110 -5.48 -5.13 6.87
C ARG A 110 -5.59 -5.75 5.49
N LEU A 111 -6.81 -6.07 5.07
CA LEU A 111 -7.10 -6.43 3.68
C LEU A 111 -7.12 -5.17 2.83
N VAL A 112 -6.36 -5.18 1.74
CA VAL A 112 -6.26 -4.05 0.81
C VAL A 112 -6.44 -4.55 -0.61
N ARG A 113 -7.30 -3.87 -1.39
CA ARG A 113 -7.54 -4.18 -2.79
C ARG A 113 -6.32 -3.81 -3.65
N ARG A 114 -6.12 -4.55 -4.75
CA ARG A 114 -4.98 -4.31 -5.65
C ARG A 114 -5.42 -4.32 -7.11
N SER A 115 -4.82 -3.46 -7.91
CA SER A 115 -4.92 -3.52 -9.37
C SER A 115 -3.55 -3.50 -10.03
N ILE A 116 -3.50 -4.08 -11.22
CA ILE A 116 -2.37 -4.01 -12.13
C ILE A 116 -2.84 -3.27 -13.38
N VAL A 117 -2.17 -2.16 -13.70
CA VAL A 117 -2.43 -1.41 -14.93
C VAL A 117 -1.38 -1.82 -15.94
N THR A 118 -1.82 -2.31 -17.10
CA THR A 118 -0.98 -2.70 -18.23
C THR A 118 -1.36 -1.89 -19.48
N PRO A 119 -0.54 -1.92 -20.55
CA PRO A 119 -0.89 -1.28 -21.81
C PRO A 119 -2.24 -1.72 -22.39
N SER A 120 -2.60 -3.00 -22.27
CA SER A 120 -3.83 -3.53 -22.85
C SER A 120 -5.04 -3.47 -21.92
N LYS A 121 -4.87 -3.56 -20.59
CA LYS A 121 -6.00 -3.67 -19.65
C LYS A 121 -5.66 -3.26 -18.22
N VAL A 122 -6.70 -3.14 -17.40
CA VAL A 122 -6.58 -3.06 -15.94
C VAL A 122 -7.05 -4.38 -15.34
N ILE A 123 -6.21 -4.99 -14.51
CA ILE A 123 -6.47 -6.25 -13.84
C ILE A 123 -6.76 -5.95 -12.38
N PHE A 124 -7.98 -6.20 -11.94
CA PHE A 124 -8.35 -6.11 -10.52
C PHE A 124 -8.08 -7.46 -9.85
N LEU A 125 -7.49 -7.44 -8.65
CA LEU A 125 -7.06 -8.60 -7.88
C LEU A 125 -7.87 -8.68 -6.57
N PRO A 126 -8.08 -9.89 -6.01
CA PRO A 126 -8.66 -10.04 -4.69
C PRO A 126 -7.93 -9.20 -3.63
N PRO A 127 -8.63 -8.73 -2.59
CA PRO A 127 -7.98 -8.08 -1.44
C PRO A 127 -6.90 -8.99 -0.84
N GLN A 128 -5.71 -8.44 -0.59
CA GLN A 128 -4.58 -9.16 0.01
C GLN A 128 -4.26 -8.60 1.39
N LEU A 129 -3.75 -9.46 2.28
CA LEU A 129 -3.23 -9.03 3.57
C LEU A 129 -2.03 -8.11 3.37
N HIS A 130 -2.09 -6.96 4.04
CA HIS A 130 -1.04 -5.97 4.04
C HIS A 130 -0.74 -5.56 5.48
N ASN A 131 0.54 -5.42 5.81
CA ASN A 131 0.94 -4.86 7.11
C ASN A 131 0.40 -3.43 7.25
N GLU A 132 -0.10 -3.10 8.42
CA GLU A 132 -0.58 -1.77 8.73
C GLU A 132 0.52 -0.72 8.55
N ASN A 133 0.06 0.49 8.25
CA ASN A 133 0.86 1.69 8.24
C ASN A 133 -0.01 2.83 8.75
N ARG A 134 0.59 4.02 8.90
CA ARG A 134 -0.07 5.19 9.45
C ARG A 134 -1.39 5.52 8.76
N ILE A 135 -1.44 5.39 7.44
CA ILE A 135 -2.65 5.68 6.65
C ILE A 135 -3.72 4.63 6.90
N LEU A 136 -3.38 3.34 6.82
CA LEU A 136 -4.34 2.25 7.01
C LEU A 136 -4.86 2.13 8.46
N ARG A 137 -4.19 2.74 9.42
CA ARG A 137 -4.69 2.85 10.80
C ARG A 137 -5.69 4.00 10.97
N LYS A 138 -5.50 5.10 10.24
CA LYS A 138 -6.31 6.32 10.40
C LYS A 138 -7.51 6.38 9.46
N PHE A 139 -7.36 5.90 8.23
CA PHE A 139 -8.37 5.98 7.17
C PHE A 139 -8.81 4.58 6.77
N ASP A 140 -10.02 4.47 6.25
CA ASP A 140 -10.64 3.19 5.93
C ASP A 140 -9.86 2.42 4.84
N PRO A 141 -9.25 1.27 5.17
CA PRO A 141 -8.54 0.44 4.19
C PRO A 141 -9.42 -0.05 3.04
N GLU A 142 -10.74 -0.12 3.21
CA GLU A 142 -11.68 -0.57 2.19
C GLU A 142 -11.68 0.37 0.96
N TYR A 143 -11.41 1.65 1.19
CA TYR A 143 -11.32 2.70 0.17
C TYR A 143 -9.90 2.91 -0.36
N SER A 144 -8.94 2.10 0.10
CA SER A 144 -7.57 2.07 -0.41
C SER A 144 -7.42 1.08 -1.56
N LEU A 145 -6.67 1.47 -2.59
CA LEU A 145 -6.30 0.62 -3.72
C LEU A 145 -4.80 0.70 -3.97
N ARG A 146 -4.12 -0.45 -3.93
CA ARG A 146 -2.73 -0.56 -4.40
C ARG A 146 -2.70 -0.76 -5.89
N VAL A 147 -2.09 0.18 -6.61
CA VAL A 147 -1.93 0.10 -8.06
C VAL A 147 -0.48 -0.23 -8.38
N SER A 148 -0.24 -1.21 -9.26
CA SER A 148 1.07 -1.47 -9.85
C SER A 148 1.01 -1.36 -11.36
N PHE A 149 2.02 -0.73 -11.95
CA PHE A 149 2.18 -0.61 -13.39
C PHE A 149 3.09 -1.74 -13.88
N ARG A 150 2.59 -2.52 -14.84
CA ARG A 150 3.29 -3.66 -15.44
C ARG A 150 3.13 -3.67 -16.95
N ASP A 151 4.00 -4.39 -17.63
CA ASP A 151 3.77 -4.76 -19.02
C ASP A 151 2.71 -5.89 -19.09
N ASP A 152 2.22 -6.22 -20.29
CA ASP A 152 1.16 -7.23 -20.48
C ASP A 152 1.61 -8.64 -20.06
N ASN A 153 2.91 -8.92 -20.02
CA ASN A 153 3.51 -10.14 -19.47
C ASN A 153 3.72 -10.09 -17.94
N LEU A 154 3.16 -9.08 -17.27
CA LEU A 154 3.25 -8.82 -15.82
C LEU A 154 4.67 -8.49 -15.29
N GLN A 155 5.65 -8.32 -16.17
CA GLN A 155 6.98 -7.83 -15.81
C GLN A 155 6.96 -6.30 -15.60
N HIS A 156 8.03 -5.76 -15.02
CA HIS A 156 8.19 -4.31 -14.95
C HIS A 156 8.09 -3.69 -16.34
N LEU A 157 7.34 -2.59 -16.46
CA LEU A 157 7.40 -1.76 -17.67
C LEU A 157 8.87 -1.39 -17.92
N SER A 158 9.41 -1.95 -19.00
CA SER A 158 10.78 -1.67 -19.41
C SER A 158 10.76 -0.56 -20.45
N TYR A 159 11.41 0.55 -20.12
CA TYR A 159 11.65 1.64 -21.06
C TYR A 159 12.37 1.16 -22.34
N SER A 160 13.18 0.11 -22.23
CA SER A 160 14.02 -0.44 -23.30
C SER A 160 13.26 -1.35 -24.27
N LEU A 161 12.18 -2.00 -23.82
CA LEU A 161 11.40 -2.95 -24.65
C LEU A 161 10.35 -2.24 -25.52
N MET A 162 10.03 -0.98 -25.21
CA MET A 162 9.13 -0.16 -26.01
C MET A 162 9.86 0.41 -27.23
N SER A 163 10.24 -0.43 -28.21
CA SER A 163 10.93 0.07 -29.40
C SER A 163 9.97 0.85 -30.31
N GLY A 164 10.18 2.16 -30.48
CA GLY A 164 9.43 3.00 -31.44
C GLY A 164 9.28 4.48 -31.07
N SER A 165 8.75 5.25 -32.03
CA SER A 165 8.42 6.68 -31.91
C SER A 165 7.18 6.96 -31.02
N CYS A 166 6.41 5.92 -30.65
CA CYS A 166 5.21 6.02 -29.80
C CYS A 166 5.47 5.76 -28.30
N ARG A 167 6.74 5.70 -27.86
CA ARG A 167 7.14 5.42 -26.47
C ARG A 167 6.52 6.34 -25.44
N HIS A 168 6.61 7.65 -25.69
CA HIS A 168 6.14 8.66 -24.75
C HIS A 168 4.62 8.56 -24.59
N MET A 169 3.92 8.40 -25.71
CA MET A 169 2.47 8.22 -25.75
C MET A 169 2.02 6.95 -25.00
N ALA A 170 2.78 5.86 -25.04
CA ALA A 170 2.43 4.64 -24.35
C ALA A 170 2.62 4.76 -22.82
N ILE A 171 3.72 5.36 -22.35
CA ILE A 171 3.91 5.66 -20.93
C ILE A 171 2.86 6.67 -20.44
N GLU A 172 2.58 7.69 -21.25
CA GLU A 172 1.58 8.71 -20.95
C GLU A 172 0.19 8.08 -20.80
N ARG A 173 -0.22 7.26 -21.77
CA ARG A 173 -1.51 6.58 -21.76
C ARG A 173 -1.68 5.60 -20.61
N VAL A 174 -0.63 4.88 -20.23
CA VAL A 174 -0.71 3.82 -19.21
C VAL A 174 -0.51 4.39 -17.81
N VAL A 175 0.54 5.18 -17.63
CA VAL A 175 0.96 5.68 -16.33
C VAL A 175 0.38 7.07 -16.07
N THR A 176 0.63 8.04 -16.93
CA THR A 176 0.23 9.44 -16.68
C THR A 176 -1.28 9.60 -16.59
N ASP A 177 -2.04 9.01 -17.50
CA ASP A 177 -3.50 9.08 -17.49
C ASP A 177 -4.09 8.47 -16.22
N THR A 178 -3.59 7.30 -15.81
CA THR A 178 -4.02 6.64 -14.57
C THR A 178 -3.68 7.49 -13.34
N LEU A 179 -2.47 8.05 -13.28
CA LEU A 179 -2.04 8.88 -12.16
C LEU A 179 -2.83 10.21 -12.08
N ARG A 180 -3.18 10.80 -13.22
CA ARG A 180 -3.89 12.08 -13.32
C ARG A 180 -5.40 11.94 -13.12
N ASN A 181 -6.01 10.97 -13.79
CA ASN A 181 -7.47 10.81 -13.85
C ASN A 181 -8.00 9.86 -12.77
N GLY A 182 -7.16 8.95 -12.27
CA GLY A 182 -7.57 7.91 -11.32
C GLY A 182 -8.05 6.63 -11.99
N LEU A 183 -8.57 5.70 -11.18
CA LEU A 183 -9.19 4.45 -11.60
C LEU A 183 -10.61 4.36 -11.06
N SER A 184 -11.59 4.17 -11.94
CA SER A 184 -12.99 4.00 -11.56
C SER A 184 -13.39 2.52 -11.52
N VAL A 185 -14.03 2.09 -10.43
CA VAL A 185 -14.66 0.78 -10.30
C VAL A 185 -15.98 0.93 -9.55
N GLY A 186 -17.07 0.46 -10.14
CA GLY A 186 -18.40 0.66 -9.57
C GLY A 186 -18.70 2.15 -9.41
N ASP A 187 -19.09 2.52 -8.20
CA ASP A 187 -19.38 3.88 -7.75
C ASP A 187 -18.16 4.65 -7.22
N ARG A 188 -16.98 4.01 -7.12
CA ARG A 188 -15.78 4.61 -6.54
C ARG A 188 -14.77 5.06 -7.60
N LEU A 189 -14.29 6.30 -7.47
CA LEU A 189 -13.14 6.83 -8.19
C LEU A 189 -11.93 6.87 -7.25
N PHE A 190 -10.97 5.98 -7.50
CA PHE A 190 -9.70 5.94 -6.78
C PHE A 190 -8.74 6.94 -7.40
N LYS A 191 -8.27 7.92 -6.63
CA LYS A 191 -7.27 8.91 -7.06
C LYS A 191 -5.91 8.63 -6.45
N LEU A 192 -4.84 9.01 -7.13
CA LEU A 192 -3.48 8.88 -6.63
C LEU A 192 -3.37 9.57 -5.25
N LEU A 193 -2.95 8.82 -4.24
CA LEU A 193 -2.70 9.32 -2.89
C LEU A 193 -1.21 9.63 -2.71
N ALA A 194 -0.35 8.62 -2.73
CA ALA A 194 1.10 8.77 -2.69
C ALA A 194 1.79 7.46 -3.09
N SER A 195 3.12 7.41 -3.00
CA SER A 195 3.87 6.15 -3.11
C SER A 195 5.05 6.12 -2.14
N SER A 196 5.28 4.96 -1.52
CA SER A 196 6.50 4.70 -0.74
C SER A 196 7.69 4.44 -1.66
N CYS A 197 8.92 4.65 -1.17
CA CYS A 197 10.12 4.38 -1.98
C CYS A 197 10.20 2.92 -2.47
N SER A 198 9.76 1.95 -1.66
CA SER A 198 9.68 0.55 -2.06
C SER A 198 8.67 0.33 -3.17
N GLN A 199 7.50 0.97 -3.08
CA GLN A 199 6.49 0.88 -4.14
C GLN A 199 6.93 1.56 -5.42
N LEU A 200 7.58 2.73 -5.34
CA LEU A 200 8.12 3.39 -6.55
C LEU A 200 9.12 2.50 -7.29
N ARG A 201 10.05 1.85 -6.57
CA ARG A 201 10.96 0.86 -7.17
C ARG A 201 10.21 -0.32 -7.78
N ASP A 202 9.09 -0.69 -7.17
CA ASP A 202 8.21 -1.74 -7.66
C ASP A 202 7.16 -1.22 -8.68
N HIS A 203 7.33 -0.01 -9.24
CA HIS A 203 6.37 0.65 -10.14
C HIS A 203 4.94 0.67 -9.60
N GLY A 204 4.76 0.99 -8.33
CA GLY A 204 3.46 0.99 -7.65
C GLY A 204 3.17 2.30 -6.93
N ALA A 205 1.90 2.47 -6.59
CA ALA A 205 1.39 3.62 -5.85
C ALA A 205 0.13 3.25 -5.06
N TRP A 206 -0.16 4.06 -4.04
CA TRP A 206 -1.43 4.04 -3.31
C TRP A 206 -2.41 5.00 -3.95
N PHE A 207 -3.63 4.51 -4.14
CA PHE A 207 -4.77 5.29 -4.52
C PHE A 207 -5.83 5.20 -3.42
N TYR A 208 -6.69 6.20 -3.33
CA TYR A 208 -7.77 6.26 -2.35
C TYR A 208 -9.03 6.83 -3.00
N ALA A 209 -10.18 6.22 -2.72
CA ALA A 209 -11.50 6.74 -3.10
C ALA A 209 -12.08 7.53 -1.92
N VAL A 210 -12.97 8.49 -2.19
CA VAL A 210 -13.64 9.22 -1.10
C VAL A 210 -14.39 8.22 -0.22
N ASP A 211 -14.11 8.23 1.09
CA ASP A 211 -14.73 7.31 2.04
C ASP A 211 -16.08 7.80 2.58
N GLY A 212 -16.73 6.97 3.38
CA GLY A 212 -18.04 7.28 3.98
C GLY A 212 -18.03 8.50 4.91
N GLU A 213 -16.86 8.90 5.42
CA GLU A 213 -16.69 10.10 6.25
C GLU A 213 -16.35 11.35 5.40
N GLY A 214 -16.20 11.18 4.08
CA GLY A 214 -15.91 12.26 3.14
C GLY A 214 -14.42 12.57 2.97
N TYR A 215 -13.51 11.76 3.54
CA TYR A 215 -12.07 11.98 3.35
C TYR A 215 -11.66 11.67 1.91
N CYS A 216 -11.14 12.69 1.23
CA CYS A 216 -10.56 12.57 -0.10
C CYS A 216 -9.03 12.55 -0.04
N THR A 217 -8.37 12.27 -1.17
CA THR A 217 -6.90 12.23 -1.25
C THR A 217 -6.23 13.51 -0.77
N ASP A 218 -6.82 14.68 -1.01
CA ASP A 218 -6.21 15.96 -0.64
C ASP A 218 -6.31 16.22 0.86
N MET A 219 -7.44 15.86 1.49
CA MET A 219 -7.59 15.88 2.95
C MET A 219 -6.61 14.94 3.63
N ILE A 220 -6.44 13.72 3.09
CA ILE A 220 -5.47 12.76 3.61
C ILE A 220 -4.04 13.29 3.47
N ARG A 221 -3.68 13.90 2.33
CA ARG A 221 -2.36 14.51 2.12
C ARG A 221 -2.09 15.68 3.07
N TYR A 222 -3.11 16.50 3.34
CA TYR A 222 -3.01 17.54 4.36
C TYR A 222 -2.80 16.93 5.75
N TRP A 223 -3.54 15.87 6.07
CA TRP A 223 -3.38 15.15 7.33
C TRP A 223 -1.98 14.53 7.48
N MET A 224 -1.39 14.01 6.40
CA MET A 224 -0.03 13.43 6.43
C MET A 224 1.02 14.38 6.97
N GLY A 225 0.88 15.69 6.74
CA GLY A 225 1.78 16.74 7.21
C GLY A 225 1.95 17.87 6.21
N ASP A 226 2.74 18.87 6.59
CA ASP A 226 3.11 19.99 5.74
C ASP A 226 4.38 19.68 4.93
N PHE A 227 4.21 19.64 3.62
CA PHE A 227 5.27 19.41 2.64
C PHE A 227 5.54 20.64 1.76
N SER A 228 4.95 21.80 2.06
CA SER A 228 5.08 23.03 1.27
C SER A 228 6.52 23.54 1.22
N GLY A 229 7.28 23.39 2.31
CA GLY A 229 8.70 23.74 2.39
C GLY A 229 9.66 22.82 1.62
N ILE A 230 9.16 21.82 0.87
CA ILE A 230 9.98 20.87 0.10
C ILE A 230 9.83 21.17 -1.39
N SER A 231 10.84 21.80 -1.98
CA SER A 231 10.87 22.18 -3.40
C SER A 231 11.01 20.97 -4.35
N SER A 232 11.84 19.99 -4.00
CA SER A 232 12.07 18.81 -4.84
C SER A 232 10.88 17.85 -4.80
N THR A 233 10.25 17.61 -5.96
CA THR A 233 9.15 16.64 -6.12
C THR A 233 9.54 15.24 -5.64
N ALA A 234 10.74 14.78 -6.00
CA ALA A 234 11.24 13.46 -5.58
C ALA A 234 11.37 13.38 -4.05
N LYS A 235 11.91 14.43 -3.42
CA LYS A 235 12.02 14.52 -1.95
C LYS A 235 10.65 14.58 -1.30
N LYS A 236 9.71 15.37 -1.84
CA LYS A 236 8.32 15.49 -1.36
C LYS A 236 7.61 14.14 -1.40
N MET A 237 7.67 13.43 -2.53
CA MET A 237 7.14 12.07 -2.65
C MET A 237 7.77 11.11 -1.65
N ALA A 238 9.10 11.13 -1.51
CA ALA A 238 9.79 10.30 -0.52
C ALA A 238 9.36 10.62 0.92
N ARG A 239 9.01 11.87 1.24
CA ARG A 239 8.53 12.26 2.57
C ARG A 239 7.10 11.83 2.83
N MET A 240 6.18 12.04 1.89
CA MET A 240 4.80 11.53 1.95
C MET A 240 4.79 10.00 2.06
N GLY A 241 5.66 9.33 1.30
CA GLY A 241 5.82 7.87 1.31
C GLY A 241 6.20 7.29 2.68
N GLN A 242 6.69 8.10 3.63
CA GLN A 242 7.03 7.61 4.97
C GLN A 242 5.80 7.16 5.76
N CYS A 243 4.63 7.76 5.52
CA CYS A 243 3.36 7.38 6.15
C CYS A 243 2.89 5.97 5.74
N PHE A 244 3.45 5.41 4.65
CA PHE A 244 3.16 4.06 4.15
C PHE A 244 4.22 3.03 4.55
N SER A 245 5.16 3.40 5.43
CA SER A 245 6.09 2.42 6.00
C SER A 245 5.29 1.41 6.83
N SER A 246 5.49 0.11 6.58
CA SER A 246 4.96 -0.92 7.47
C SER A 246 5.55 -0.71 8.87
N THR A 247 4.66 -0.44 9.81
CA THR A 247 5.01 0.04 11.16
C THR A 247 3.99 -0.48 12.16
N GLU A 248 4.42 -0.70 13.38
CA GLU A 248 3.55 -1.00 14.51
C GLU A 248 3.38 0.24 15.38
N GLU A 249 2.14 0.68 15.60
CA GLU A 249 1.84 1.81 16.46
C GLU A 249 2.00 1.41 17.93
N SER A 250 2.79 2.18 18.67
CA SER A 250 3.08 1.90 20.09
C SER A 250 2.34 2.85 21.02
N VAL A 251 3.04 3.84 21.55
CA VAL A 251 2.57 4.74 22.61
C VAL A 251 2.35 6.14 22.07
N LYS A 252 1.35 6.82 22.62
CA LYS A 252 1.12 8.24 22.36
C LYS A 252 2.13 9.08 23.13
N VAL A 253 2.80 9.98 22.45
CA VAL A 253 3.71 10.99 23.00
C VAL A 253 3.32 12.32 22.37
N PRO A 254 2.54 13.17 23.06
CA PRO A 254 2.12 14.46 22.52
C PRO A 254 3.31 15.35 22.18
N LEU A 255 3.30 15.97 21.00
CA LEU A 255 4.44 16.75 20.49
C LEU A 255 4.76 17.98 21.36
N LEU A 256 3.73 18.59 21.94
CA LEU A 256 3.81 19.81 22.74
C LEU A 256 3.88 19.54 24.24
N SER A 257 4.36 18.37 24.65
CA SER A 257 4.50 18.01 26.06
C SER A 257 5.95 18.11 26.53
N ASP A 258 6.14 18.27 27.84
CA ASP A 258 7.46 18.26 28.49
C ASP A 258 8.20 16.91 28.34
N SER A 259 7.50 15.87 27.86
CA SER A 259 8.09 14.57 27.54
C SER A 259 8.87 14.57 26.23
N VAL A 260 8.71 15.57 25.36
CA VAL A 260 9.43 15.66 24.07
C VAL A 260 10.42 16.81 24.11
N LEU A 261 11.71 16.48 23.93
CA LEU A 261 12.79 17.46 23.90
C LEU A 261 13.44 17.45 22.51
N GLU A 262 13.53 18.60 21.85
CA GLU A 262 14.33 18.75 20.63
C GLU A 262 15.69 19.34 20.99
N VAL A 263 16.77 18.61 20.71
CA VAL A 263 18.15 19.04 21.00
C VAL A 263 18.96 19.24 19.72
N PRO A 264 19.98 20.13 19.71
CA PRO A 264 20.83 20.34 18.54
C PRO A 264 21.55 19.07 18.11
N ASP A 265 21.79 18.90 16.81
CA ASP A 265 22.65 17.83 16.31
C ASP A 265 24.09 17.93 16.84
N ILE A 266 24.74 16.79 17.08
CA ILE A 266 26.16 16.69 17.41
C ILE A 266 26.96 16.82 16.11
N LYS A 267 27.76 17.87 16.03
CA LYS A 267 28.50 18.25 14.81
C LYS A 267 30.01 18.19 15.04
N GLY A 268 30.73 17.76 14.00
CA GLY A 268 32.18 17.72 13.97
C GLY A 268 32.84 19.01 13.48
N LYS A 269 34.15 18.92 13.26
CA LYS A 269 34.90 19.95 12.55
C LYS A 269 34.35 20.12 11.12
N LYS A 270 34.47 21.33 10.59
CA LYS A 270 34.13 21.60 9.18
C LYS A 270 35.07 20.84 8.27
N ASN A 271 34.52 20.25 7.22
CA ASN A 271 35.32 19.69 6.14
C ASN A 271 36.00 20.84 5.37
N SER A 272 37.31 20.79 5.22
CA SER A 272 38.09 21.82 4.52
C SER A 272 37.70 21.98 3.04
N ALA A 273 37.17 20.93 2.40
CA ALA A 273 36.79 20.95 0.99
C ALA A 273 35.37 21.46 0.75
N THR A 274 34.41 21.14 1.62
CA THR A 274 32.99 21.50 1.43
C THR A 274 32.53 22.66 2.33
N ASN A 275 33.34 23.03 3.33
CA ASN A 275 33.00 23.99 4.39
C ASN A 275 31.76 23.59 5.22
N GLU A 276 31.25 22.36 5.05
CA GLU A 276 30.11 21.81 5.79
C GLU A 276 30.58 21.07 7.05
N GLN A 277 29.77 21.12 8.11
CA GLN A 277 30.00 20.33 9.31
C GLN A 277 29.42 18.93 9.15
N TYR A 278 30.23 17.91 9.43
CA TYR A 278 29.73 16.54 9.50
C TYR A 278 28.82 16.37 10.73
N ILE A 279 27.64 15.77 10.54
CA ILE A 279 26.67 15.53 11.61
C ILE A 279 26.83 14.09 12.10
N PHE A 280 27.42 13.91 13.29
CA PHE A 280 27.62 12.59 13.90
C PHE A 280 26.31 11.97 14.39
N SER A 281 25.34 12.80 14.75
CA SER A 281 24.04 12.35 15.25
C SER A 281 22.93 12.34 14.18
N ASP A 282 23.27 12.19 12.89
CA ASP A 282 22.26 12.26 11.83
C ASP A 282 21.25 11.12 11.99
N GLY A 283 20.01 11.51 12.28
CA GLY A 283 18.91 10.56 12.36
C GLY A 283 18.87 9.72 13.64
N ILE A 284 19.59 10.10 14.70
CA ILE A 284 19.55 9.42 16.01
C ILE A 284 19.06 10.34 17.14
N GLY A 285 18.05 9.86 17.85
CA GLY A 285 17.53 10.45 19.08
C GLY A 285 17.73 9.53 20.28
N MET A 286 17.18 9.91 21.43
CA MET A 286 17.24 9.12 22.67
C MET A 286 15.85 8.87 23.22
N ILE A 287 15.69 7.75 23.91
CA ILE A 287 14.45 7.37 24.61
C ILE A 287 14.79 6.97 26.03
N SER A 288 14.01 7.45 26.99
CA SER A 288 14.12 7.07 28.41
C SER A 288 13.77 5.60 28.64
N ALA A 289 14.26 5.02 29.73
CA ALA A 289 13.94 3.64 30.12
C ALA A 289 12.44 3.45 30.37
N GLU A 290 11.78 4.42 30.98
CA GLU A 290 10.35 4.37 31.28
C GLU A 290 9.51 4.34 29.98
N LEU A 291 9.75 5.28 29.06
CA LEU A 291 9.02 5.35 27.80
C LEU A 291 9.28 4.11 26.92
N LEU A 292 10.52 3.62 26.89
CA LEU A 292 10.84 2.39 26.16
C LEU A 292 10.16 1.16 26.78
N GLY A 293 10.04 1.12 28.11
CA GLY A 293 9.28 0.12 28.82
C GLY A 293 7.79 0.10 28.44
N GLU A 294 7.17 1.26 28.25
CA GLU A 294 5.79 1.35 27.73
C GLU A 294 5.69 0.81 26.30
N VAL A 295 6.62 1.19 25.42
CA VAL A 295 6.69 0.68 24.04
C VAL A 295 6.83 -0.84 24.04
N HIS A 296 7.74 -1.38 24.86
CA HIS A 296 7.96 -2.81 25.02
C HIS A 296 6.70 -3.55 25.49
N LYS A 297 6.01 -3.02 26.51
CA LYS A 297 4.75 -3.60 27.01
C LYS A 297 3.64 -3.58 25.95
N LYS A 298 3.53 -2.48 25.20
CA LYS A 298 2.48 -2.31 24.19
C LYS A 298 2.68 -3.25 23.00
N LEU A 299 3.92 -3.35 22.51
CA LEU A 299 4.28 -4.18 21.34
C LEU A 299 4.66 -5.63 21.72
N LYS A 300 4.74 -5.94 23.02
CA LYS A 300 5.02 -7.28 23.56
C LYS A 300 6.30 -7.89 22.99
N PHE A 301 7.38 -7.10 22.94
CA PHE A 301 8.67 -7.66 22.52
C PHE A 301 9.13 -8.74 23.50
N LEU A 302 9.90 -9.71 23.03
CA LEU A 302 10.46 -10.77 23.88
C LEU A 302 11.48 -10.21 24.87
N GLU A 303 12.31 -9.28 24.41
CA GLU A 303 13.33 -8.60 25.20
C GLU A 303 13.18 -7.08 25.03
N THR A 304 13.68 -6.32 26.01
CA THR A 304 13.72 -4.85 25.89
C THR A 304 14.88 -4.47 24.98
N PRO A 305 14.62 -3.86 23.81
CA PRO A 305 15.69 -3.52 22.87
C PRO A 305 16.49 -2.31 23.36
N SER A 306 17.79 -2.24 23.03
CA SER A 306 18.60 -1.04 23.31
C SER A 306 18.39 0.08 22.29
N ALA A 307 17.86 -0.24 21.10
CA ALA A 307 17.54 0.74 20.09
C ALA A 307 16.31 0.34 19.25
N ILE A 308 15.57 1.32 18.77
CA ILE A 308 14.40 1.14 17.92
C ILE A 308 14.46 2.06 16.70
N GLN A 309 14.11 1.54 15.52
CA GLN A 309 13.89 2.32 14.31
C GLN A 309 12.46 2.80 14.28
N ILE A 310 12.24 4.10 14.07
CA ILE A 310 10.92 4.70 14.21
C ILE A 310 10.47 5.58 13.05
N ARG A 311 9.16 5.79 13.01
CA ARG A 311 8.50 7.00 12.51
C ARG A 311 7.76 7.64 13.67
N TYR A 312 7.76 8.96 13.73
CA TYR A 312 7.03 9.71 14.75
C TYR A 312 6.70 11.08 14.17
N ALA A 313 5.41 11.41 13.97
CA ALA A 313 5.02 12.63 13.25
C ALA A 313 5.81 12.79 11.93
N GLY A 314 6.53 13.90 11.76
CA GLY A 314 7.44 14.16 10.63
C GLY A 314 8.88 13.70 10.84
N TYR A 315 9.19 13.07 11.97
CA TYR A 315 10.49 12.53 12.33
C TYR A 315 10.69 11.10 11.80
N LYS A 316 11.90 10.85 11.29
CA LYS A 316 12.38 9.54 10.87
C LYS A 316 13.80 9.35 11.41
N GLY A 317 14.03 8.20 12.03
CA GLY A 317 15.36 7.86 12.51
C GLY A 317 15.37 6.64 13.42
N MET A 318 16.37 6.61 14.27
CA MET A 318 16.58 5.65 15.34
C MET A 318 16.40 6.36 16.69
N LEU A 319 16.01 5.62 17.72
CA LEU A 319 16.10 6.02 19.12
C LEU A 319 16.94 5.00 19.86
N CYS A 320 17.94 5.46 20.61
CA CYS A 320 18.70 4.63 21.53
C CYS A 320 18.24 4.86 22.97
N LEU A 321 18.19 3.79 23.75
CA LEU A 321 17.95 3.87 25.20
C LEU A 321 19.05 4.73 25.84
N ASN A 322 18.63 5.74 26.59
CA ASN A 322 19.51 6.51 27.47
C ASN A 322 19.01 6.34 28.92
N PRO A 323 19.67 5.50 29.73
CA PRO A 323 19.29 5.26 31.13
C PRO A 323 19.36 6.50 32.02
N SER A 324 20.10 7.53 31.62
CA SER A 324 20.27 8.76 32.40
C SER A 324 19.13 9.76 32.21
N LEU A 325 18.20 9.52 31.28
CA LEU A 325 17.04 10.39 31.09
C LEU A 325 16.01 10.15 32.20
N PRO A 326 15.60 11.19 32.96
CA PRO A 326 14.64 11.04 34.03
C PRO A 326 13.22 10.86 33.48
N GLY A 327 12.44 10.03 34.17
CA GLY A 327 11.02 9.85 33.88
C GLY A 327 10.72 9.43 32.43
N ARG A 328 9.58 9.91 31.93
CA ARG A 328 9.10 9.64 30.58
C ARG A 328 9.56 10.71 29.58
N GLN A 329 10.67 10.46 28.91
CA GLN A 329 11.26 11.38 27.93
C GLN A 329 11.58 10.73 26.56
N LEU A 330 11.36 11.53 25.52
CA LEU A 330 11.72 11.32 24.11
C LEU A 330 12.57 12.51 23.64
N VAL A 331 13.82 12.26 23.26
CA VAL A 331 14.73 13.30 22.78
C VAL A 331 14.95 13.15 21.28
N LEU A 332 14.58 14.17 20.52
CA LEU A 332 14.67 14.23 19.06
C LEU A 332 15.71 15.26 18.63
N ARG A 333 16.15 15.18 17.38
CA ARG A 333 17.10 16.12 16.78
C ARG A 333 16.57 16.70 15.47
N ALA A 334 17.08 17.88 15.11
CA ALA A 334 16.70 18.57 13.88
C ALA A 334 16.91 17.70 12.62
N SER A 335 18.04 16.97 12.55
CA SER A 335 18.32 16.03 11.45
C SER A 335 17.24 14.97 11.27
N MET A 336 16.55 14.56 12.33
CA MET A 336 15.47 13.57 12.26
C MET A 336 14.18 14.13 11.65
N ARG A 337 13.92 15.44 11.79
CA ARG A 337 12.69 16.10 11.27
C ARG A 337 12.77 16.22 9.76
N LYS A 338 11.93 15.47 9.04
CA LYS A 338 11.95 15.43 7.58
C LYS A 338 10.90 16.34 6.94
N PHE A 339 9.85 16.67 7.67
CA PHE A 339 8.76 17.59 7.33
C PHE A 339 7.99 17.94 8.62
N ASN A 340 7.13 18.95 8.59
CA ASN A 340 6.33 19.33 9.77
C ASN A 340 5.04 18.52 9.81
N CYS A 341 4.66 18.00 10.97
CA CYS A 341 3.43 17.22 11.13
C CYS A 341 2.97 17.33 12.57
N VAL A 342 1.73 17.78 12.78
CA VAL A 342 1.10 17.89 14.11
C VAL A 342 -0.02 16.87 14.32
N ASN A 343 -0.38 16.13 13.28
CA ASN A 343 -1.57 15.27 13.26
C ASN A 343 -1.30 13.83 13.74
N SER A 344 -0.06 13.49 14.08
CA SER A 344 0.37 12.12 14.39
C SER A 344 1.30 12.10 15.60
N GLU A 345 0.78 11.73 16.76
CA GLU A 345 1.49 11.80 18.05
C GLU A 345 1.90 10.41 18.59
N TYR A 346 1.88 9.37 17.77
CA TYR A 346 2.27 8.02 18.19
C TYR A 346 3.68 7.67 17.71
N ILE A 347 4.44 6.99 18.55
CA ILE A 347 5.69 6.35 18.13
C ILE A 347 5.32 5.10 17.32
N GLU A 348 5.79 5.04 16.09
CA GLU A 348 5.57 3.93 15.17
C GLU A 348 6.89 3.18 14.98
N VAL A 349 6.97 1.96 15.50
CA VAL A 349 8.18 1.15 15.45
C VAL A 349 8.23 0.39 14.12
N ILE A 350 9.35 0.48 13.43
CA ILE A 350 9.63 -0.30 12.22
C ILE A 350 10.37 -1.59 12.58
N LYS A 351 11.38 -1.46 13.45
CA LYS A 351 12.31 -2.53 13.76
C LYS A 351 12.98 -2.26 15.09
N ILE A 352 13.27 -3.32 15.82
CA ILE A 352 14.02 -3.28 17.08
C ILE A 352 15.45 -3.80 16.89
N SER A 353 16.37 -3.38 17.77
CA SER A 353 17.71 -3.95 17.86
C SER A 353 17.64 -5.40 18.30
N ALA A 354 18.24 -6.29 17.52
CA ALA A 354 18.38 -7.71 17.84
C ALA A 354 19.58 -8.29 17.08
N PRO A 355 20.26 -9.33 17.63
CA PRO A 355 21.29 -10.06 16.90
C PRO A 355 20.75 -10.61 15.58
N ARG A 356 21.57 -10.60 14.53
CA ARG A 356 21.22 -11.17 13.23
C ARG A 356 22.39 -11.94 12.67
N VAL A 357 22.10 -13.12 12.13
CA VAL A 357 23.06 -13.84 11.29
C VAL A 357 23.26 -13.03 10.02
N VAL A 358 24.52 -12.77 9.68
CA VAL A 358 24.92 -12.03 8.48
C VAL A 358 25.77 -12.93 7.60
N PHE A 359 25.65 -12.74 6.30
CA PHE A 359 26.43 -13.45 5.29
C PHE A 359 27.13 -12.43 4.40
N LEU A 360 28.28 -12.80 3.84
CA LEU A 360 28.94 -12.00 2.83
C LEU A 360 28.13 -12.05 1.53
N ASN A 361 27.72 -10.89 1.03
CA ASN A 361 27.15 -10.79 -0.30
C ASN A 361 28.26 -10.55 -1.33
N ARG A 362 27.97 -10.80 -2.61
CA ARG A 362 28.95 -10.64 -3.70
C ARG A 362 29.58 -9.24 -3.73
N GLN A 363 28.78 -8.20 -3.44
CA GLN A 363 29.28 -6.81 -3.44
C GLN A 363 30.35 -6.58 -2.37
N LEU A 364 30.14 -7.08 -1.14
CA LEU A 364 31.13 -6.99 -0.07
C LEU A 364 32.37 -7.83 -0.38
N ILE A 365 32.20 -9.03 -0.97
CA ILE A 365 33.33 -9.86 -1.37
C ILE A 365 34.21 -9.11 -2.38
N THR A 366 33.62 -8.53 -3.41
CA THR A 366 34.38 -7.74 -4.41
C THR A 366 35.12 -6.55 -3.77
N LEU A 367 34.50 -5.85 -2.81
CA LEU A 367 35.19 -4.78 -2.09
C LEU A 367 36.37 -5.29 -1.27
N LEU A 368 36.21 -6.43 -0.58
CA LEU A 368 37.28 -7.05 0.20
C LEU A 368 38.43 -7.51 -0.70
N GLU A 369 38.14 -8.12 -1.84
CA GLU A 369 39.14 -8.52 -2.85
C GLU A 369 39.92 -7.31 -3.38
N GLN A 370 39.24 -6.20 -3.69
CA GLN A 370 39.89 -4.94 -4.11
C GLN A 370 40.78 -4.33 -3.03
N LEU A 371 40.45 -4.55 -1.75
CA LEU A 371 41.27 -4.16 -0.61
C LEU A 371 42.39 -5.17 -0.30
N GLY A 372 42.57 -6.21 -1.14
CA GLY A 372 43.66 -7.18 -1.04
C GLY A 372 43.37 -8.37 -0.13
N VAL A 373 42.12 -8.57 0.31
CA VAL A 373 41.74 -9.79 1.03
C VAL A 373 41.78 -10.97 0.04
N PRO A 374 42.62 -12.01 0.27
CA PRO A 374 42.75 -13.11 -0.66
C PRO A 374 41.44 -13.88 -0.81
N SER A 375 41.04 -14.13 -2.06
CA SER A 375 39.98 -15.06 -2.41
C SER A 375 40.48 -16.50 -2.27
N ARG A 376 40.71 -16.95 -1.04
CA ARG A 376 40.96 -18.37 -0.74
C ARG A 376 39.73 -18.95 -0.06
N MET A 377 39.03 -19.83 -0.77
CA MET A 377 38.14 -20.81 -0.14
C MET A 377 38.96 -21.89 0.55
#